data_AF-A0A060CA53-F1
#
_entry.id   AF-A0A060CA53-F1
#
_cell.length_a   1.000
_cell.length_b   1.000
_cell.length_c   1.000
_cell.angle_alpha   90.00
_cell.angle_beta   90.00
_cell.angle_gamma   90.00
#
_symmetry.space_group_name_H-M   'P 1'
#
loop_
_entity.id
_entity.type
_entity.pdbx_description
1 polymer ?
#
loop_
_entity_poly.entity_id
_entity_poly.type
_entity_poly.pdbx_seq_one_letter_code
_entity_poly.pdbx_strand_id
1 'polypeptide(L)'
;MTRPDVVDHLAGAMSRIISDARIDYIKWDMNRNITEAYSASLGADRQGEFFHRYILGVYSLYERLVGEHPDVLFESCASGGGRFDLGMMYYAPQAWLSDDTDAVERALIQYATSYGYPQSTVGAHVSAVPNHETGRITPLST
;
A
#
# COMPACT_ATOMS: atom_id res chain seq x y z
N MET A 1 0.84 13.25 7.21
CA MET A 1 1.70 13.47 6.03
C MET A 1 1.64 14.90 5.49
N THR A 2 0.77 15.79 6.00
CA THR A 2 0.70 17.20 5.57
C THR A 2 1.89 18.07 5.97
N ARG A 3 2.77 17.58 6.85
CA ARG A 3 3.92 18.31 7.39
C ARG A 3 5.23 17.71 6.86
N PRO A 4 6.15 18.53 6.31
CA PRO A 4 7.44 18.05 5.81
C PRO A 4 8.31 17.37 6.87
N ASP A 5 8.33 17.90 8.10
CA ASP A 5 9.15 17.35 9.20
C ASP A 5 8.76 15.91 9.57
N VAL A 6 7.47 15.55 9.46
CA VAL A 6 7.00 14.16 9.63
C VAL A 6 7.50 13.28 8.49
N VAL A 7 7.46 13.77 7.25
CA VAL A 7 7.96 13.03 6.07
C VAL A 7 9.47 12.83 6.17
N ASP A 8 10.22 13.86 6.55
CA ASP A 8 11.68 13.82 6.73
C ASP A 8 12.09 12.80 7.79
N HIS A 9 11.39 12.81 8.93
CA HIS A 9 11.63 11.87 9.99
C HIS A 9 11.42 10.42 9.53
N LEU A 10 10.30 10.15 8.85
CA LEU A 10 9.96 8.81 8.36
C LEU A 10 10.95 8.34 7.29
N ALA A 11 11.28 9.19 6.32
CA ALA A 11 12.27 8.87 5.28
C ALA A 11 13.61 8.47 5.90
N GLY A 12 14.13 9.29 6.82
CA GLY A 12 15.41 9.00 7.48
C GLY A 12 15.35 7.75 8.36
N ALA A 13 14.24 7.49 9.04
CA ALA A 13 14.08 6.30 9.87
C ALA A 13 14.01 5.02 9.02
N MET A 14 13.22 5.03 7.94
CA MET A 14 13.06 3.89 7.05
C MET A 14 14.35 3.62 6.26
N SER A 15 14.99 4.65 5.70
CA SER A 15 16.24 4.49 4.95
C SER A 15 17.35 3.85 5.79
N ARG A 16 17.47 4.20 7.08
CA ARG A 16 18.41 3.52 7.98
C ARG A 16 18.11 2.02 8.11
N ILE A 17 16.86 1.65 8.35
CA ILE A 17 16.46 0.24 8.48
C ILE A 17 16.75 -0.53 7.18
N ILE A 18 16.41 0.07 6.03
CA ILE A 18 16.65 -0.54 4.72
C ILE A 18 18.13 -0.82 4.52
N SER A 19 19.00 0.17 4.77
CA SER A 19 20.45 0.02 4.59
C SER A 19 21.09 -0.93 5.60
N ASP A 20 20.73 -0.81 6.88
CA ASP A 20 21.34 -1.61 7.95
C ASP A 20 21.00 -3.09 7.82
N ALA A 21 19.75 -3.41 7.48
CA ALA A 21 19.28 -4.79 7.34
C ALA A 21 19.44 -5.35 5.91
N ARG A 22 19.85 -4.52 4.94
CA ARG A 22 19.93 -4.88 3.51
C ARG A 22 18.61 -5.46 3.01
N ILE A 23 17.55 -4.69 3.17
CA ILE A 23 16.20 -5.09 2.78
C ILE A 23 16.08 -5.08 1.26
N ASP A 24 15.59 -6.17 0.67
CA ASP A 24 15.33 -6.27 -0.78
C ASP A 24 13.84 -6.03 -1.12
N TYR A 25 12.95 -6.13 -0.15
CA TYR A 25 11.49 -6.07 -0.34
C TYR A 25 10.77 -5.43 0.85
N ILE A 26 9.80 -4.56 0.55
CA ILE A 26 8.93 -3.92 1.53
C ILE A 26 7.47 -4.07 1.12
N LYS A 27 6.67 -4.71 1.98
CA LYS A 27 5.21 -4.57 1.97
C LYS A 27 4.82 -3.34 2.80
N TRP A 28 4.29 -2.31 2.15
CA TRP A 28 3.89 -1.08 2.82
C TRP A 28 2.38 -1.01 2.98
N ASP A 29 1.92 -1.19 4.21
CA ASP A 29 0.50 -1.25 4.56
C ASP A 29 -0.09 0.05 5.13
N MET A 30 -1.42 0.18 5.11
CA MET A 30 -2.21 1.25 5.72
C MET A 30 -3.61 0.75 6.10
N ASN A 31 -3.82 0.54 7.40
CA ASN A 31 -4.95 -0.25 7.92
C ASN A 31 -6.12 0.55 8.49
N ARG A 32 -6.25 1.84 8.16
CA ARG A 32 -7.42 2.62 8.57
C ARG A 32 -7.64 3.85 7.72
N ASN A 33 -8.92 4.20 7.54
CA ASN A 33 -9.28 5.49 6.98
C ASN A 33 -9.00 6.63 7.98
N ILE A 34 -8.80 7.82 7.41
CA ILE A 34 -8.62 9.06 8.17
C ILE A 34 -9.97 9.49 8.74
N THR A 35 -9.99 9.73 10.05
CA THR A 35 -11.11 10.35 10.78
C THR A 35 -10.60 11.65 11.41
N GLU A 36 -11.48 12.60 11.73
CA GLU A 36 -11.13 13.90 12.35
C GLU A 36 -10.00 14.63 11.60
N ALA A 37 -10.12 14.74 10.27
CA ALA A 37 -9.09 15.32 9.40
C ALA A 37 -8.73 16.77 9.77
N TYR A 38 -7.52 16.98 10.26
CA TYR A 38 -7.01 18.28 10.70
C TYR A 38 -5.49 18.32 10.70
N SER A 39 -4.89 19.47 10.39
CA SER A 39 -3.45 19.70 10.50
C SER A 39 -3.14 20.97 11.27
N ALA A 40 -2.44 20.86 12.40
CA ALA A 40 -2.02 22.01 13.20
C ALA A 40 -1.03 22.94 12.47
N SER A 41 -0.39 22.47 11.40
CA SER A 41 0.48 23.30 10.55
C SER A 41 -0.26 24.08 9.47
N LEU A 42 -1.56 23.84 9.28
CA LEU A 42 -2.39 24.57 8.32
C LEU A 42 -3.19 25.64 9.06
N GLY A 43 -3.29 26.82 8.44
CA GLY A 43 -4.22 27.87 8.89
C GLY A 43 -5.67 27.36 8.87
N ALA A 44 -6.54 28.00 9.65
CA ALA A 44 -7.95 27.62 9.75
C ALA A 44 -8.67 27.66 8.38
N ASP A 45 -8.30 28.63 7.54
CA ASP A 45 -8.76 28.83 6.17
C ASP A 45 -8.28 27.77 5.18
N ARG A 46 -7.30 26.94 5.57
CA ARG A 46 -6.64 25.96 4.69
C ARG A 46 -6.89 24.51 5.08
N GLN A 47 -7.72 24.25 6.09
CA GLN A 47 -8.02 22.88 6.54
C GLN A 47 -8.67 22.03 5.44
N GLY A 48 -9.38 22.64 4.49
CA GLY A 48 -9.91 21.95 3.31
C GLY A 48 -8.85 21.31 2.40
N GLU A 49 -7.59 21.74 2.50
CA GLU A 49 -6.47 21.15 1.74
C GLU A 49 -5.93 19.86 2.36
N PHE A 50 -6.38 19.48 3.57
CA PHE A 50 -5.79 18.42 4.38
C PHE A 50 -5.61 17.11 3.61
N PHE A 51 -6.67 16.59 3.00
CA PHE A 51 -6.65 15.28 2.35
C PHE A 51 -5.70 15.25 1.14
N HIS A 52 -5.73 16.32 0.33
CA HIS A 52 -4.82 16.41 -0.81
C HIS A 52 -3.36 16.57 -0.36
N ARG A 53 -3.09 17.42 0.64
CA ARG A 53 -1.75 17.54 1.21
C ARG A 53 -1.26 16.26 1.88
N TYR A 54 -2.16 15.48 2.47
CA TYR A 54 -1.82 14.19 3.03
C TYR A 54 -1.30 13.26 1.94
N ILE A 55 -2.02 13.11 0.82
CA ILE A 55 -1.58 12.20 -0.25
C ILE A 55 -0.31 12.70 -0.94
N LEU A 56 -0.13 14.02 -1.11
CA LEU A 56 1.14 14.59 -1.60
C LEU A 56 2.33 14.25 -0.69
N GLY A 57 2.12 14.23 0.63
CA GLY A 57 3.16 13.81 1.57
C GLY A 57 3.45 12.30 1.52
N VAL A 58 2.44 11.47 1.25
CA VAL A 58 2.64 10.02 1.00
C VAL A 58 3.48 9.83 -0.26
N TYR A 59 3.14 10.50 -1.36
CA TYR A 59 3.89 10.47 -2.61
C TYR A 59 5.32 10.97 -2.44
N SER A 60 5.52 12.08 -1.71
CA SER A 60 6.86 12.58 -1.42
C SER A 60 7.71 11.59 -0.61
N LEU A 61 7.11 10.83 0.30
CA LEU A 61 7.84 9.79 1.04
C LEU A 61 8.21 8.62 0.13
N TYR A 62 7.29 8.16 -0.71
CA TYR A 62 7.55 7.10 -1.69
C TYR A 62 8.63 7.49 -2.70
N GLU A 63 8.53 8.67 -3.32
CA GLU A 63 9.52 9.19 -4.28
C GLU A 63 10.93 9.17 -3.69
N ARG A 64 11.08 9.60 -2.43
CA ARG A 64 12.38 9.61 -1.74
C ARG A 64 12.90 8.20 -1.50
N LEU A 65 12.06 7.30 -0.97
CA LEU A 65 12.50 5.96 -0.62
C LEU A 65 12.82 5.12 -1.86
N VAL A 66 12.02 5.22 -2.92
CA VAL A 66 12.30 4.56 -4.21
C VAL A 66 13.54 5.14 -4.86
N GLY A 67 13.74 6.47 -4.80
CA GLY A 67 14.94 7.11 -5.34
C GLY A 67 16.23 6.78 -4.58
N GLU A 68 16.16 6.69 -3.24
CA GLU A 68 17.30 6.35 -2.38
C GLU A 68 17.63 4.85 -2.42
N HIS A 69 16.63 3.98 -2.61
CA HIS A 69 16.78 2.52 -2.58
C HIS A 69 16.14 1.87 -3.82
N PRO A 70 16.68 2.11 -5.03
CA PRO A 70 16.07 1.66 -6.28
C PRO A 70 16.06 0.14 -6.47
N ASP A 71 16.89 -0.59 -5.73
CA ASP A 71 16.97 -2.05 -5.77
C ASP A 71 15.92 -2.72 -4.86
N VAL A 72 15.16 -1.95 -4.08
CA VAL A 72 14.10 -2.46 -3.19
C VAL A 72 12.79 -2.57 -3.93
N LEU A 73 12.18 -3.76 -3.90
CA LEU A 73 10.83 -3.98 -4.42
C LEU A 73 9.79 -3.52 -3.39
N PHE A 74 9.01 -2.50 -3.73
CA PHE A 74 7.87 -2.06 -2.92
C PHE A 74 6.57 -2.73 -3.38
N GLU A 75 5.83 -3.30 -2.44
CA GLU A 75 4.45 -3.76 -2.61
C GLU A 75 3.49 -2.88 -1.79
N SER A 76 2.56 -2.21 -2.47
CA SER A 76 1.55 -1.38 -1.81
C SER A 76 0.47 -2.24 -1.16
N CYS A 77 -0.01 -1.82 0.01
CA CYS A 77 -1.11 -2.45 0.72
C CYS A 77 -1.93 -1.40 1.48
N ALA A 78 -3.23 -1.64 1.60
CA ALA A 78 -4.11 -0.90 2.48
C ALA A 78 -5.28 -1.80 2.90
N SER A 79 -5.03 -2.69 3.87
CA SER A 79 -5.95 -3.78 4.24
C SER A 79 -6.40 -4.58 3.00
N GLY A 80 -5.44 -5.08 2.23
CA GLY A 80 -5.67 -5.52 0.85
C GLY A 80 -5.61 -4.35 -0.13
N GLY A 81 -6.53 -4.35 -1.08
CA GLY A 81 -6.56 -3.43 -2.22
C GLY A 81 -7.18 -2.06 -1.96
N GLY A 82 -7.23 -1.58 -0.71
CA GLY A 82 -7.86 -0.29 -0.35
C GLY A 82 -7.24 0.94 -1.03
N ARG A 83 -6.04 0.79 -1.62
CA ARG A 83 -5.35 1.77 -2.48
C ARG A 83 -4.71 1.08 -3.69
N PHE A 84 -5.48 0.22 -4.36
CA PHE A 84 -5.08 -0.41 -5.62
C PHE A 84 -5.36 0.54 -6.78
N ASP A 85 -4.47 1.51 -6.98
CA ASP A 85 -4.63 2.58 -7.96
C ASP A 85 -3.32 2.96 -8.68
N LEU A 86 -3.45 3.60 -9.85
CA LEU A 86 -2.30 3.96 -10.68
C LEU A 86 -1.33 4.96 -10.02
N GLY A 87 -1.80 5.74 -9.05
CA GLY A 87 -0.94 6.66 -8.30
C GLY A 87 0.05 5.90 -7.43
N MET A 88 -0.41 4.82 -6.79
CA MET A 88 0.47 3.91 -6.05
C MET A 88 1.36 3.09 -6.98
N MET A 89 0.85 2.63 -8.13
CA MET A 89 1.61 1.79 -9.07
C MET A 89 2.81 2.50 -9.71
N TYR A 90 2.83 3.83 -9.72
CA TYR A 90 4.01 4.59 -10.13
C TYR A 90 5.21 4.34 -9.22
N TYR A 91 4.99 4.11 -7.92
CA TYR A 91 6.04 3.92 -6.92
C TYR A 91 6.25 2.46 -6.50
N ALA A 92 5.16 1.69 -6.42
CA ALA A 92 5.16 0.29 -6.02
C ALA A 92 4.60 -0.54 -7.19
N PRO A 93 5.43 -1.29 -7.94
CA PRO A 93 4.99 -1.93 -9.18
C PRO A 93 3.99 -3.08 -8.97
N GLN A 94 3.76 -3.49 -7.72
CA GLN A 94 2.74 -4.47 -7.34
C GLN A 94 2.04 -4.06 -6.04
N ALA A 95 0.85 -4.61 -5.83
CA ALA A 95 0.08 -4.39 -4.61
C ALA A 95 -0.61 -5.67 -4.13
N TRP A 96 -0.77 -5.77 -2.82
CA TRP A 96 -1.57 -6.80 -2.19
C TRP A 96 -3.06 -6.56 -2.50
N LEU A 97 -3.63 -7.38 -3.39
CA LEU A 97 -4.94 -7.07 -3.97
C LEU A 97 -6.11 -7.22 -2.99
N SER A 98 -6.05 -8.16 -2.06
CA SER A 98 -7.12 -8.39 -1.09
C SER A 98 -6.60 -9.20 0.08
N ASP A 99 -7.04 -8.87 1.30
CA ASP A 99 -6.85 -9.74 2.47
C ASP A 99 -7.69 -11.01 2.38
N ASP A 100 -8.77 -11.00 1.60
CA ASP A 100 -9.48 -12.22 1.22
C ASP A 100 -8.59 -13.04 0.27
N THR A 101 -8.11 -14.17 0.78
CA THR A 101 -7.25 -15.12 0.05
C THR A 101 -7.99 -16.39 -0.36
N ASP A 102 -9.31 -16.42 -0.22
CA ASP A 102 -10.11 -17.54 -0.67
C ASP A 102 -10.05 -17.68 -2.20
N ALA A 103 -9.81 -18.89 -2.72
CA ALA A 103 -9.64 -19.12 -4.14
C ALA A 103 -10.87 -18.74 -5.00
N VAL A 104 -12.09 -18.94 -4.47
CA VAL A 104 -13.34 -18.63 -5.20
C VAL A 104 -13.62 -17.13 -5.19
N GLU A 105 -13.45 -16.45 -4.05
CA GLU A 105 -13.59 -14.98 -3.99
C GLU A 105 -12.51 -14.28 -4.82
N ARG A 106 -11.27 -14.76 -4.73
CA ARG A 106 -10.12 -14.25 -5.51
C ARG A 106 -10.35 -14.34 -7.02
N ALA A 107 -11.06 -15.36 -7.51
CA ALA A 107 -11.38 -15.47 -8.93
C ALA A 107 -12.18 -14.24 -9.42
N LEU A 108 -13.19 -13.81 -8.67
CA LEU A 108 -13.98 -12.62 -9.00
C LEU A 108 -13.19 -11.34 -8.81
N ILE A 109 -12.48 -11.19 -7.68
CA ILE A 109 -11.69 -10.00 -7.36
C ILE A 109 -10.60 -9.78 -8.42
N GLN A 110 -9.83 -10.81 -8.76
CA GLN A 110 -8.78 -10.73 -9.79
C GLN A 110 -9.36 -10.48 -11.18
N TYR A 111 -10.48 -11.13 -11.53
CA TYR A 111 -11.16 -10.88 -12.80
C TYR A 111 -11.58 -9.42 -12.92
N ALA A 112 -12.23 -8.86 -11.90
CA ALA A 112 -12.65 -7.45 -11.91
C ALA A 112 -11.46 -6.48 -11.98
N THR A 113 -10.39 -6.72 -11.21
CA THR A 113 -9.18 -5.90 -11.25
C THR A 113 -8.50 -5.93 -12.62
N SER A 114 -8.54 -7.07 -13.33
CA SER A 114 -7.88 -7.23 -14.63
C SER A 114 -8.40 -6.30 -15.74
N TYR A 115 -9.60 -5.70 -15.58
CA TYR A 115 -10.12 -4.71 -16.52
C TYR A 115 -9.31 -3.41 -16.55
N GLY A 116 -8.67 -3.04 -15.43
CA GLY A 116 -7.94 -1.78 -15.28
C GLY A 116 -6.44 -1.93 -15.05
N TYR A 117 -5.99 -3.11 -14.62
CA TYR A 117 -4.61 -3.32 -14.17
C TYR A 117 -4.02 -4.63 -14.70
N PRO A 118 -2.75 -4.64 -15.12
CA PRO A 118 -2.09 -5.84 -15.60
C PRO A 118 -1.84 -6.82 -14.44
N GLN A 119 -1.84 -8.12 -14.72
CA GLN A 119 -1.63 -9.16 -13.71
C GLN A 119 -0.32 -9.03 -12.93
N SER A 120 0.71 -8.38 -13.51
CA SER A 120 1.99 -8.15 -12.84
C SER A 120 1.89 -7.24 -11.61
N THR A 121 0.81 -6.45 -11.49
CA THR A 121 0.59 -5.59 -10.32
C THR A 121 -0.15 -6.29 -9.19
N VAL A 122 -0.56 -7.56 -9.38
CA VAL A 122 -1.46 -8.28 -8.47
C VAL A 122 -0.68 -9.27 -7.60
N GLY A 123 -0.52 -8.95 -6.32
CA GLY A 123 -0.10 -9.91 -5.30
C GLY A 123 -1.21 -10.95 -5.04
N ALA A 124 -0.87 -12.23 -5.12
CA ALA A 124 -1.77 -13.36 -4.92
C ALA A 124 -1.02 -14.51 -4.23
N HIS A 125 -1.38 -14.81 -2.97
CA HIS A 125 -0.77 -15.90 -2.21
C HIS A 125 -1.74 -17.06 -2.03
N VAL A 126 -1.23 -18.28 -2.14
CA VAL A 126 -1.94 -19.48 -1.67
C VAL A 126 -1.94 -19.45 -0.14
N SER A 127 -3.12 -19.61 0.48
CA SER A 127 -3.29 -19.60 1.94
C SER A 127 -3.82 -20.93 2.48
N ALA A 128 -3.93 -21.03 3.80
CA ALA A 128 -4.42 -22.23 4.47
C ALA A 128 -5.95 -22.40 4.30
N VAL A 129 -6.41 -23.64 4.45
CA VAL A 129 -7.84 -23.98 4.51
C VAL A 129 -8.18 -24.67 5.85
N PRO A 130 -9.36 -24.43 6.46
CA PRO A 130 -10.42 -23.51 6.01
C PRO A 130 -9.95 -22.05 5.94
N ASN A 131 -10.32 -21.34 4.87
CA ASN A 131 -9.93 -19.94 4.65
C ASN A 131 -10.38 -19.08 5.84
N HIS A 132 -9.53 -18.16 6.30
CA HIS A 132 -9.78 -17.40 7.52
C HIS A 132 -10.92 -16.38 7.39
N GLU A 133 -11.09 -15.77 6.21
CA GLU A 133 -12.07 -14.72 5.98
C GLU A 133 -13.49 -15.27 5.77
N THR A 134 -13.59 -16.41 5.06
CA THR A 134 -14.86 -16.97 4.60
C THR A 134 -15.22 -18.33 5.19
N GLY A 135 -14.25 -19.04 5.78
CA GLY A 135 -14.42 -20.42 6.28
C GLY A 135 -14.47 -21.50 5.20
N ARG A 136 -14.26 -21.15 3.92
CA ARG A 136 -14.33 -22.09 2.79
C ARG A 136 -13.16 -23.06 2.78
N ILE A 137 -13.40 -24.32 2.38
CA ILE A 137 -12.37 -25.32 2.15
C ILE A 137 -12.25 -25.53 0.64
N THR A 138 -11.07 -25.31 0.10
CA THR A 138 -10.73 -25.56 -1.31
C THR A 138 -9.52 -26.49 -1.42
N PRO A 139 -9.44 -27.36 -2.45
CA PRO A 139 -8.25 -28.17 -2.70
C PRO A 139 -7.03 -27.29 -3.03
N LEU A 140 -5.83 -27.74 -2.65
CA LEU A 140 -4.56 -27.04 -2.98
C LEU A 140 -4.31 -26.91 -4.49
N SER A 141 -4.83 -27.83 -5.31
CA SER A 141 -4.61 -27.87 -6.76
C SER A 141 -5.53 -26.95 -7.56
N THR A 142 -6.40 -26.17 -6.90
CA THR A 142 -7.41 -25.33 -7.56
C THR A 142 -6.78 -24.09 -8.17
#